data_AF-A0A848K5C1-F1
#
_entry.id   AF-A0A848K5C1-F1
#
_cell.length_a   1.000
_cell.length_b   1.000
_cell.length_c   1.000
_cell.angle_alpha   90.00
_cell.angle_beta   90.00
_cell.angle_gamma   90.00
#
_symmetry.space_group_name_H-M   'P 1'
#
loop_
_entity.id
_entity.type
_entity.pdbx_description
1 polymer ?
#
loop_
_entity_poly.entity_id
_entity_poly.type
_entity_poly.pdbx_seq_one_letter_code
_entity_poly.pdbx_strand_id
1 'polypeptide(L)'
;MEVTDEAKADGSPEVRGRRRRARSLTDRMGFWVFLAMVILAPVPDGSVALLWIQVWTAFAAVSVLLISYRDVSRGAALVLGGLLIVLAAYALVAFLQSISPGPAPLAIWSETGKILGMEIPPLSGSVRHSPLLFLGRPLLAALVLTAAIIIGPDRRRADIVLRSIVGAACIYGFIGLIGFIFDSDSLRPFDQNGSLTTFFLNKNTSAIYLGSAALIVLALLLPPALVAVRENKPLSGLFTGEGGRRRTIAAFAGLFVLVLLPLTLSRAGVVLTLLAAIGAIVSKLRLRKRASIFKVAFGILVLLSLVYGVSGGAWRERQAKLGFDILGRYDAYEMMIGAIADRPLIGYGLGSFAESFPQFRTEDLGTLAVFDIGHSTPLELTFEGGIPLALVVFAFVALCGFLMVRGAIRRPSDPYILAGLLVGMIGLVHTSFDFPLQIPGFLIIYLSVVGLGLGRSFLPREERKLIRKRVLRRPGAPSAQDAAEAVPKAGPAT
;
A
#
# COMPACT_ATOMS: atom_id res chain seq x y z
N MET A 1 -24.52 -4.09 -60.39
CA MET A 1 -24.99 -2.71 -60.68
C MET A 1 -26.49 -2.79 -60.53
N GLU A 2 -27.16 -2.24 -59.54
CA GLU A 2 -26.88 -1.04 -58.75
C GLU A 2 -27.60 -1.15 -57.39
N VAL A 3 -27.01 -0.51 -56.39
CA VAL A 3 -27.48 -0.40 -55.02
C VAL A 3 -28.29 0.90 -54.91
N THR A 4 -29.45 0.86 -54.28
CA THR A 4 -30.10 2.00 -53.62
C THR A 4 -30.76 1.44 -52.34
N ASP A 5 -30.18 1.61 -51.14
CA ASP A 5 -30.18 2.79 -50.25
C ASP A 5 -31.59 3.35 -49.95
N GLU A 6 -32.18 2.87 -48.85
CA GLU A 6 -33.05 3.69 -48.00
C GLU A 6 -32.65 3.53 -46.54
N ALA A 7 -32.44 4.68 -45.90
CA ALA A 7 -31.94 4.83 -44.55
C ALA A 7 -32.93 5.61 -43.69
N LYS A 8 -32.99 5.22 -42.39
CA LYS A 8 -33.41 5.98 -41.18
C LYS A 8 -34.93 6.20 -41.00
N ALA A 9 -35.50 6.30 -39.80
CA ALA A 9 -35.05 6.54 -38.41
C ALA A 9 -36.06 5.82 -37.46
N ASP A 10 -35.81 5.49 -36.19
CA ASP A 10 -35.57 6.43 -35.09
C ASP A 10 -35.09 5.66 -33.85
N GLY A 11 -34.04 6.16 -33.22
CA GLY A 11 -33.37 5.56 -32.08
C GLY A 11 -32.37 6.56 -31.52
N SER A 12 -32.79 7.24 -30.46
CA SER A 12 -32.11 8.33 -29.74
C SER A 12 -30.55 8.30 -29.72
N PRO A 13 -29.88 9.46 -29.88
CA PRO A 13 -28.43 9.54 -30.01
C PRO A 13 -27.62 9.34 -28.71
N GLU A 14 -28.24 9.29 -27.53
CA GLU A 14 -27.50 9.25 -26.25
C GLU A 14 -26.94 7.86 -25.88
N VAL A 15 -27.40 6.78 -26.49
CA VAL A 15 -27.05 5.41 -26.06
C VAL A 15 -25.82 4.84 -26.80
N ARG A 16 -25.30 5.52 -27.84
CA ARG A 16 -24.21 5.02 -28.71
C ARG A 16 -22.79 5.56 -28.40
N GLY A 17 -22.60 6.26 -27.29
CA GLY A 17 -21.42 7.10 -27.05
C GLY A 17 -20.33 6.62 -26.08
N ARG A 18 -20.10 5.32 -25.85
CA ARG A 18 -18.84 4.84 -25.21
C ARG A 18 -18.23 3.65 -25.95
N ARG A 19 -17.96 3.82 -27.25
CA ARG A 19 -16.86 3.05 -27.88
C ARG A 19 -15.60 3.35 -27.05
N ARG A 20 -15.07 2.36 -26.33
CA ARG A 20 -13.73 2.44 -25.71
C ARG A 20 -12.73 2.71 -26.83
N ARG A 21 -12.40 3.99 -27.09
CA ARG A 21 -11.32 4.34 -28.01
C ARG A 21 -10.08 3.57 -27.55
N ALA A 22 -9.44 2.86 -28.48
CA ALA A 22 -8.22 2.14 -28.19
C ALA A 22 -7.21 3.12 -27.58
N ARG A 23 -6.62 2.76 -26.43
CA ARG A 23 -5.60 3.59 -25.80
C ARG A 23 -4.37 3.69 -26.71
N SER A 24 -3.74 4.87 -26.74
CA SER A 24 -2.54 5.14 -27.54
C SER A 24 -1.41 4.17 -27.17
N LEU A 25 -0.48 3.95 -28.10
CA LEU A 25 0.71 3.14 -27.86
C LEU A 25 1.52 3.69 -26.67
N THR A 26 1.69 5.00 -26.61
CA THR A 26 2.39 5.74 -25.55
C THR A 26 1.86 5.41 -24.16
N ASP A 27 0.55 5.45 -23.96
CA ASP A 27 -0.07 5.15 -22.66
C ASP A 27 0.04 3.67 -22.28
N ARG A 28 0.14 2.77 -23.26
CA ARG A 28 0.46 1.35 -22.97
C ARG A 28 1.91 1.20 -22.55
N MET A 29 2.85 1.88 -23.21
CA MET A 29 4.26 1.88 -22.84
C MET A 29 4.44 2.40 -21.41
N GLY A 30 3.85 3.54 -21.06
CA GLY A 30 3.92 4.10 -19.71
C GLY A 30 3.39 3.15 -18.63
N PHE A 31 2.31 2.41 -18.92
CA PHE A 31 1.78 1.37 -18.03
C PHE A 31 2.74 0.18 -17.86
N TRP A 32 3.36 -0.30 -18.94
CA TRP A 32 4.29 -1.44 -18.84
C TRP A 32 5.60 -1.06 -18.17
N VAL A 33 6.09 0.18 -18.37
CA VAL A 33 7.24 0.73 -17.63
C VAL A 33 6.93 0.78 -16.13
N PHE A 34 5.75 1.27 -15.74
CA PHE A 34 5.29 1.24 -14.35
C PHE A 34 5.29 -0.19 -13.79
N LEU A 35 4.68 -1.13 -14.52
CA LEU A 35 4.56 -2.50 -14.05
C LEU A 35 5.93 -3.19 -13.91
N ALA A 36 6.83 -2.96 -14.86
CA ALA A 36 8.19 -3.48 -14.82
C ALA A 36 8.93 -2.97 -13.58
N MET A 37 8.85 -1.66 -13.29
CA MET A 37 9.41 -1.08 -12.06
C MET A 37 8.81 -1.74 -10.81
N VAL A 38 7.48 -1.88 -10.72
CA VAL A 38 6.82 -2.46 -9.54
C VAL A 38 7.27 -3.89 -9.28
N ILE A 39 7.46 -4.69 -10.33
CA ILE A 39 7.91 -6.08 -10.21
C ILE A 39 9.39 -6.14 -9.87
N LEU A 40 10.24 -5.35 -10.56
CA LEU A 40 11.70 -5.48 -10.48
C LEU A 40 12.33 -4.74 -9.30
N ALA A 41 11.64 -3.76 -8.70
CA ALA A 41 12.20 -2.95 -7.62
C ALA A 41 12.67 -3.74 -6.38
N PRO A 42 12.06 -4.87 -5.97
CA PRO A 42 12.62 -5.69 -4.90
C PRO A 42 13.95 -6.36 -5.24
N VAL A 43 14.20 -6.67 -6.51
CA VAL A 43 15.27 -7.61 -6.94
C VAL A 43 16.68 -7.17 -6.53
N PRO A 44 17.11 -5.92 -6.76
CA PRO A 44 18.47 -5.52 -6.40
C PRO A 44 18.55 -5.17 -4.90
N ASP A 45 18.62 -6.19 -4.05
CA ASP A 45 18.77 -6.07 -2.59
C ASP A 45 17.76 -5.11 -1.93
N GLY A 46 16.50 -5.18 -2.37
CA GLY A 46 15.44 -4.28 -1.89
C GLY A 46 15.58 -2.83 -2.36
N SER A 47 16.50 -2.56 -3.30
CA SER A 47 16.82 -1.24 -3.87
C SER A 47 17.28 -0.21 -2.83
N VAL A 48 18.01 -0.63 -1.79
CA VAL A 48 18.47 0.29 -0.73
C VAL A 48 19.55 1.26 -1.22
N ALA A 49 20.36 0.86 -2.21
CA ALA A 49 21.43 1.69 -2.73
C ALA A 49 20.90 2.90 -3.51
N LEU A 50 21.59 4.03 -3.39
CA LEU A 50 21.21 5.29 -4.05
C LEU A 50 21.06 5.17 -5.57
N LEU A 51 21.92 4.36 -6.22
CA LEU A 51 21.83 4.06 -7.65
C LEU A 51 20.44 3.56 -8.04
N TRP A 52 19.91 2.59 -7.29
CA TRP A 52 18.61 2.00 -7.61
C TRP A 52 17.46 2.97 -7.37
N ILE A 53 17.56 3.83 -6.35
CA ILE A 53 16.59 4.91 -6.13
C ILE A 53 16.53 5.83 -7.37
N GLN A 54 17.68 6.22 -7.92
CA GLN A 54 17.75 7.06 -9.13
C GLN A 54 17.19 6.34 -10.36
N VAL A 55 17.55 5.07 -10.57
CA VAL A 55 17.03 4.25 -11.67
C VAL A 55 15.51 4.15 -11.60
N TRP A 56 14.94 3.81 -10.44
CA TRP A 56 13.49 3.72 -10.29
C TRP A 56 12.79 5.07 -10.39
N THR A 57 13.45 6.16 -9.96
CA THR A 57 12.93 7.52 -10.16
C THR A 57 12.81 7.84 -11.64
N ALA A 58 13.81 7.48 -12.45
CA ALA A 58 13.76 7.66 -13.90
C ALA A 58 12.65 6.82 -14.55
N PHE A 59 12.48 5.55 -14.14
CA PHE A 59 11.38 4.70 -14.61
C PHE A 59 10.01 5.28 -14.23
N ALA A 60 9.85 5.74 -12.99
CA ALA A 60 8.63 6.36 -12.51
C ALA A 60 8.32 7.66 -13.28
N ALA A 61 9.33 8.51 -13.54
CA ALA A 61 9.19 9.72 -14.31
C ALA A 61 8.75 9.43 -15.76
N VAL A 62 9.43 8.50 -16.45
CA VAL A 62 9.04 8.06 -17.80
C VAL A 62 7.61 7.53 -17.79
N SER A 63 7.22 6.73 -16.81
CA SER A 63 5.86 6.24 -16.70
C SER A 63 4.82 7.36 -16.55
N VAL A 64 5.06 8.30 -15.63
CA VAL A 64 4.19 9.46 -15.36
C VAL A 64 4.06 10.35 -16.59
N LEU A 65 5.13 10.53 -17.38
CA LEU A 65 5.10 11.31 -18.62
C LEU A 65 4.30 10.63 -19.74
N LEU A 66 4.30 9.29 -19.80
CA LEU A 66 3.70 8.54 -20.91
C LEU A 66 2.24 8.11 -20.64
N ILE A 67 1.82 7.97 -19.38
CA ILE A 67 0.46 7.55 -19.02
C ILE A 67 -0.56 8.64 -19.38
N SER A 68 -1.76 8.22 -19.80
CA SER A 68 -2.85 9.13 -20.17
C SER A 68 -3.61 9.67 -18.97
N TYR A 69 -3.74 11.00 -18.90
CA TYR A 69 -4.46 11.74 -17.87
C TYR A 69 -5.94 11.99 -18.20
N ARG A 70 -6.45 11.42 -19.30
CA ARG A 70 -7.79 11.74 -19.84
C ARG A 70 -8.93 11.47 -18.86
N ASP A 71 -8.79 10.44 -18.03
CA ASP A 71 -9.83 9.96 -17.11
C ASP A 71 -9.58 10.41 -15.66
N VAL A 72 -8.69 11.40 -15.44
CA VAL A 72 -8.35 11.88 -14.10
C VAL A 72 -9.52 12.67 -13.52
N SER A 73 -10.04 12.19 -12.39
CA SER A 73 -11.11 12.87 -11.66
C SER A 73 -10.60 14.14 -10.96
N ARG A 74 -11.50 15.09 -10.67
CA ARG A 74 -11.17 16.27 -9.85
C ARG A 74 -10.60 15.90 -8.48
N GLY A 75 -11.13 14.85 -7.84
CA GLY A 75 -10.63 14.37 -6.55
C GLY A 75 -9.20 13.84 -6.62
N ALA A 76 -8.87 13.11 -7.69
CA ALA A 76 -7.50 12.66 -7.95
C ALA A 76 -6.56 13.85 -8.18
N ALA A 77 -6.96 14.83 -9.00
CA ALA A 77 -6.16 16.03 -9.26
C ALA A 77 -5.86 16.82 -7.97
N LEU A 78 -6.83 16.97 -7.07
CA LEU A 78 -6.63 17.64 -5.77
C LEU A 78 -5.65 16.88 -4.86
N VAL A 79 -5.70 15.55 -4.84
CA VAL A 79 -4.71 14.75 -4.10
C VAL A 79 -3.32 14.91 -4.69
N LEU A 80 -3.19 14.91 -6.03
CA LEU A 80 -1.90 15.16 -6.68
C LEU A 80 -1.38 16.56 -6.37
N GLY A 81 -2.25 17.57 -6.29
CA GLY A 81 -1.88 18.90 -5.80
C GLY A 81 -1.37 18.89 -4.36
N GLY A 82 -2.05 18.17 -3.46
CA GLY A 82 -1.58 17.97 -2.09
C GLY A 82 -0.22 17.27 -2.01
N LEU A 83 0.05 16.32 -2.91
CA LEU A 83 1.34 15.64 -3.00
C LEU A 83 2.46 16.58 -3.44
N LEU A 84 2.19 17.54 -4.32
CA LEU A 84 3.15 18.59 -4.69
C LEU A 84 3.48 19.49 -3.50
N ILE A 85 2.52 19.76 -2.60
CA ILE A 85 2.78 20.50 -1.35
C ILE A 85 3.72 19.71 -0.44
N VAL A 86 3.54 18.39 -0.32
CA VAL A 86 4.46 17.53 0.43
C VAL A 86 5.88 17.60 -0.15
N LEU A 87 6.02 17.49 -1.47
CA LEU A 87 7.32 17.62 -2.13
C LEU A 87 7.96 19.00 -1.92
N ALA A 88 7.17 20.06 -2.02
CA ALA A 88 7.63 21.42 -1.77
C ALA A 88 8.09 21.60 -0.32
N ALA A 89 7.41 20.98 0.66
CA ALA A 89 7.83 20.98 2.05
C ALA A 89 9.18 20.26 2.26
N TYR A 90 9.36 19.07 1.66
CA TYR A 90 10.66 18.38 1.66
C TYR A 90 11.76 19.24 1.04
N ALA A 91 11.50 19.82 -0.14
CA ALA A 91 12.47 20.66 -0.84
C ALA A 91 12.83 21.92 -0.04
N LEU A 92 11.85 22.55 0.61
CA LEU A 92 12.08 23.70 1.47
C LEU A 92 12.95 23.33 2.67
N VAL A 93 12.65 22.25 3.39
CA VAL A 93 13.47 21.81 4.53
C VAL A 93 14.88 21.43 4.08
N ALA A 94 15.03 20.66 3.00
CA ALA A 94 16.34 20.31 2.46
C ALA A 94 17.15 21.55 2.06
N PHE A 95 16.50 22.54 1.44
CA PHE A 95 17.13 23.81 1.11
C PHE A 95 17.57 24.56 2.37
N LEU A 96 16.69 24.74 3.36
CA LEU A 96 17.01 25.42 4.62
C LEU A 96 18.14 24.71 5.38
N GLN A 97 18.21 23.39 5.33
CA GLN A 97 19.29 22.62 5.95
C GLN A 97 20.66 22.77 5.25
N SER A 98 20.65 23.10 3.95
CA SER A 98 21.85 23.15 3.11
C SER A 98 22.36 24.57 2.77
N ILE A 99 21.60 25.63 3.05
CA ILE A 99 22.07 27.02 2.88
C ILE A 99 23.04 27.46 3.98
N SER A 100 23.92 28.40 3.65
CA SER A 100 24.87 29.03 4.58
C SER A 100 24.79 30.56 4.50
N PRO A 101 24.65 31.27 5.65
CA PRO A 101 24.38 30.72 6.97
C PRO A 101 22.97 30.11 7.03
N GLY A 102 22.87 28.92 7.61
CA GLY A 102 21.60 28.23 7.80
C GLY A 102 20.79 28.80 8.97
N PRO A 103 19.45 28.73 8.95
CA PRO A 103 18.63 29.09 10.09
C PRO A 103 18.88 28.11 11.25
N ALA A 104 19.22 28.61 12.44
CA ALA A 104 19.66 27.77 13.57
C ALA A 104 20.78 26.79 13.12
N PRO A 105 22.02 27.26 12.97
CA PRO A 105 23.13 26.39 12.58
C PRO A 105 23.48 25.39 13.70
N LEU A 106 24.04 24.25 13.34
CA LEU A 106 24.53 23.27 14.31
C LEU A 106 25.87 23.71 14.88
N ALA A 107 26.04 23.57 16.20
CA ALA A 107 27.28 23.94 16.90
C ALA A 107 28.50 23.17 16.37
N ILE A 108 28.29 21.93 15.92
CA ILE A 108 29.31 21.04 15.35
C ILE A 108 30.15 21.73 14.26
N TRP A 109 29.55 22.58 13.42
CA TRP A 109 30.29 23.25 12.34
C TRP A 109 31.25 24.30 12.90
N SER A 110 30.79 25.07 13.88
CA SER A 110 31.61 26.10 14.54
C SER A 110 32.72 25.48 15.42
N GLU A 111 32.42 24.39 16.11
CA GLU A 111 33.38 23.65 16.93
C GLU A 111 34.45 22.98 16.06
N THR A 112 34.04 22.32 14.98
CA THR A 112 34.98 21.74 14.00
C THR A 112 35.88 22.82 13.40
N GLY A 113 35.34 23.99 13.06
CA GLY A 113 36.14 25.09 12.53
C GLY A 113 37.20 25.61 13.50
N LYS A 114 36.85 25.71 14.79
CA LYS A 114 37.80 26.08 15.86
C LYS A 114 38.93 25.04 15.99
N ILE A 115 38.60 23.75 15.96
CA ILE A 115 39.59 22.67 16.08
C ILE A 115 40.52 22.62 14.87
N LEU A 116 39.99 22.79 13.66
CA LEU A 116 40.76 22.73 12.42
C LEU A 116 41.48 24.05 12.08
N GLY A 117 41.23 25.12 12.84
CA GLY A 117 41.80 26.45 12.57
C GLY A 117 41.33 27.05 11.24
N MET A 118 40.13 26.68 10.77
CA MET A 118 39.57 27.16 9.51
C MET A 118 38.10 27.56 9.68
N GLU A 119 37.65 28.53 8.89
CA GLU A 119 36.23 28.88 8.87
C GLU A 119 35.44 27.81 8.12
N ILE A 120 34.46 27.23 8.83
CA ILE A 120 33.54 26.25 8.24
C ILE A 120 32.15 26.89 8.14
N PRO A 121 31.49 26.82 6.96
CA PRO A 121 30.16 27.36 6.77
C PRO A 121 29.16 26.85 7.82
N PRO A 122 28.43 27.74 8.52
CA PRO A 122 27.46 27.34 9.53
C PRO A 122 26.18 26.83 8.87
N LEU A 123 26.04 25.51 8.80
CA LEU A 123 24.88 24.82 8.22
C LEU A 123 23.93 24.32 9.30
N SER A 124 22.66 24.13 8.94
CA SER A 124 21.65 23.58 9.86
C SER A 124 21.52 22.07 9.79
N GLY A 125 21.92 21.45 8.67
CA GLY A 125 22.06 20.00 8.55
C GLY A 125 23.42 19.51 9.04
N SER A 126 23.46 18.30 9.59
CA SER A 126 24.69 17.66 10.09
C SER A 126 25.63 17.22 8.96
N VAL A 127 25.07 16.93 7.79
CA VAL A 127 25.81 16.55 6.58
C VAL A 127 25.43 17.49 5.45
N ARG A 128 26.43 18.19 4.89
CA ARG A 128 26.23 19.29 3.92
C ARG A 128 25.32 18.94 2.73
N HIS A 129 25.58 17.80 2.09
CA HIS A 129 24.91 17.41 0.84
C HIS A 129 23.80 16.36 1.02
N SER A 130 23.68 15.75 2.21
CA SER A 130 22.70 14.68 2.43
C SER A 130 21.25 15.14 2.21
N PRO A 131 20.80 16.31 2.75
CA PRO A 131 19.43 16.75 2.59
C PRO A 131 18.95 16.88 1.13
N LEU A 132 19.83 17.39 0.26
CA LEU A 132 19.52 17.54 -1.17
C LEU A 132 19.51 16.20 -1.90
N LEU A 133 20.43 15.29 -1.58
CA LEU A 133 20.45 13.93 -2.14
C LEU A 133 19.25 13.11 -1.67
N PHE A 134 18.80 13.33 -0.45
CA PHE A 134 17.65 12.65 0.14
C PHE A 134 16.36 12.90 -0.65
N LEU A 135 16.22 14.05 -1.34
CA LEU A 135 15.03 14.40 -2.13
C LEU A 135 14.67 13.38 -3.22
N GLY A 136 15.60 12.52 -3.65
CA GLY A 136 15.32 11.40 -4.55
C GLY A 136 14.27 10.43 -4.00
N ARG A 137 14.26 10.18 -2.67
CA ARG A 137 13.32 9.25 -2.01
C ARG A 137 11.86 9.76 -2.04
N PRO A 138 11.53 10.98 -1.55
CA PRO A 138 10.18 11.50 -1.64
C PRO A 138 9.75 11.75 -3.09
N LEU A 139 10.67 12.11 -4.00
CA LEU A 139 10.36 12.23 -5.43
C LEU A 139 9.93 10.90 -6.04
N LEU A 140 10.68 9.82 -5.80
CA LEU A 140 10.31 8.46 -6.21
C LEU A 140 8.92 8.09 -5.68
N ALA A 141 8.69 8.28 -4.38
CA ALA A 141 7.41 8.01 -3.74
C ALA A 141 6.26 8.76 -4.44
N ALA A 142 6.45 10.05 -4.69
CA ALA A 142 5.43 10.88 -5.32
C ALA A 142 5.11 10.44 -6.76
N LEU A 143 6.13 10.11 -7.55
CA LEU A 143 5.95 9.65 -8.93
C LEU A 143 5.22 8.30 -9.00
N VAL A 144 5.61 7.34 -8.15
CA VAL A 144 4.96 6.03 -8.07
C VAL A 144 3.49 6.17 -7.67
N LEU A 145 3.22 6.97 -6.63
CA LEU A 145 1.86 7.21 -6.16
C LEU A 145 1.02 7.90 -7.23
N THR A 146 1.60 8.87 -7.96
CA THR A 146 0.95 9.56 -9.08
C THR A 146 0.55 8.58 -10.18
N ALA A 147 1.48 7.78 -10.68
CA ALA A 147 1.20 6.77 -11.70
C ALA A 147 0.11 5.78 -11.24
N ALA A 148 0.19 5.30 -10.00
CA ALA A 148 -0.78 4.39 -9.42
C ALA A 148 -2.19 5.00 -9.29
N ILE A 149 -2.32 6.26 -8.87
CA ILE A 149 -3.60 6.98 -8.79
C ILE A 149 -4.23 7.11 -10.18
N ILE A 150 -3.44 7.43 -11.21
CA ILE A 150 -3.93 7.62 -12.58
C ILE A 150 -4.32 6.28 -13.23
N ILE A 151 -3.56 5.21 -12.96
CA ILE A 151 -3.86 3.86 -13.44
C ILE A 151 -5.10 3.29 -12.72
N GLY A 152 -5.26 3.61 -11.43
CA GLY A 152 -6.27 3.06 -10.51
C GLY A 152 -7.66 2.90 -11.11
N PRO A 153 -8.28 3.95 -11.69
CA PRO A 153 -9.61 3.90 -12.31
C PRO A 153 -9.82 2.77 -13.34
N ASP A 154 -8.78 2.33 -14.04
CA ASP A 154 -8.88 1.23 -15.01
C ASP A 154 -8.86 -0.13 -14.32
N ARG A 155 -10.01 -0.81 -14.32
CA ARG A 155 -10.16 -2.13 -13.70
C ARG A 155 -9.19 -3.17 -14.24
N ARG A 156 -8.92 -3.19 -15.54
CA ARG A 156 -8.06 -4.20 -16.16
C ARG A 156 -6.61 -3.97 -15.75
N ARG A 157 -6.14 -2.72 -15.77
CA ARG A 157 -4.76 -2.39 -15.37
C ARG A 157 -4.51 -2.63 -13.90
N ALA A 158 -5.41 -2.19 -13.03
CA ALA A 158 -5.32 -2.46 -11.61
C ALA A 158 -5.33 -3.98 -11.29
N ASP A 159 -6.11 -4.77 -12.03
CA ASP A 159 -6.11 -6.24 -11.92
C ASP A 159 -4.76 -6.85 -12.32
N ILE A 160 -4.16 -6.36 -13.40
CA ILE A 160 -2.83 -6.78 -13.83
C ILE A 160 -1.80 -6.45 -12.75
N VAL A 161 -1.74 -5.21 -12.27
CA VAL A 161 -0.76 -4.79 -11.26
C VAL A 161 -0.86 -5.62 -9.98
N LEU A 162 -2.06 -5.76 -9.40
CA LEU A 162 -2.23 -6.53 -8.16
C LEU A 162 -1.83 -8.01 -8.33
N ARG A 163 -2.22 -8.63 -9.44
CA ARG A 163 -1.86 -10.03 -9.71
C ARG A 163 -0.37 -10.19 -9.99
N SER A 164 0.24 -9.24 -10.68
CA SER A 164 1.69 -9.24 -10.91
C SER A 164 2.47 -9.11 -9.62
N ILE A 165 2.03 -8.26 -8.68
CA ILE A 165 2.63 -8.17 -7.34
C ILE A 165 2.53 -9.52 -6.61
N VAL A 166 1.35 -10.16 -6.62
CA VAL A 166 1.18 -11.48 -5.99
C VAL A 166 2.04 -12.55 -6.67
N GLY A 167 2.10 -12.55 -8.01
CA GLY A 167 2.93 -13.48 -8.77
C GLY A 167 4.42 -13.28 -8.49
N ALA A 168 4.88 -12.04 -8.46
CA ALA A 168 6.24 -11.68 -8.06
C ALA A 168 6.54 -12.13 -6.63
N ALA A 169 5.61 -11.94 -5.69
CA ALA A 169 5.76 -12.40 -4.31
C ALA A 169 5.90 -13.93 -4.21
N CYS A 170 5.16 -14.70 -5.02
CA CYS A 170 5.34 -16.14 -5.08
C CYS A 170 6.71 -16.52 -5.65
N ILE A 171 7.15 -15.89 -6.74
CA ILE A 171 8.45 -16.18 -7.35
C ILE A 171 9.57 -15.85 -6.35
N TYR A 172 9.52 -14.67 -5.74
CA TYR A 172 10.55 -14.20 -4.82
C TYR A 172 10.53 -14.97 -3.50
N GLY A 173 9.34 -15.35 -3.04
CA GLY A 173 9.16 -16.26 -1.90
C GLY A 173 9.71 -17.65 -2.18
N PHE A 174 9.56 -18.18 -3.40
CA PHE A 174 10.12 -19.47 -3.79
C PHE A 174 11.66 -19.41 -3.88
N ILE A 175 12.22 -18.36 -4.48
CA ILE A 175 13.68 -18.14 -4.50
C ILE A 175 14.21 -18.02 -3.06
N GLY A 176 13.54 -17.23 -2.22
CA GLY A 176 13.88 -17.11 -0.80
C GLY A 176 13.74 -18.43 -0.02
N LEU A 177 12.77 -19.30 -0.38
CA LEU A 177 12.61 -20.64 0.19
C LEU A 177 13.70 -21.62 -0.28
N ILE A 178 14.25 -21.46 -1.48
CA ILE A 178 15.41 -22.23 -1.91
C ILE A 178 16.65 -21.79 -1.12
N GLY A 179 16.93 -20.48 -1.05
CA GLY A 179 18.02 -19.96 -0.21
C GLY A 179 17.88 -20.40 1.25
N PHE A 180 16.68 -20.15 1.80
CA PHE A 180 15.89 -21.04 2.66
C PHE A 180 16.52 -22.36 3.15
N ILE A 181 16.25 -23.38 2.35
CA ILE A 181 16.49 -24.80 2.63
C ILE A 181 17.95 -25.17 2.44
N PHE A 182 18.63 -24.54 1.46
CA PHE A 182 20.01 -24.90 1.09
C PHE A 182 21.08 -24.05 1.79
N ASP A 183 20.68 -23.17 2.70
CA ASP A 183 21.56 -22.26 3.44
C ASP A 183 22.53 -21.49 2.54
N SER A 184 22.02 -21.00 1.39
CA SER A 184 22.84 -20.33 0.39
C SER A 184 22.94 -18.83 0.66
N ASP A 185 24.11 -18.39 1.14
CA ASP A 185 24.44 -16.98 1.36
C ASP A 185 24.28 -16.14 0.08
N SER A 186 24.60 -16.69 -1.09
CA SER A 186 24.45 -16.01 -2.38
C SER A 186 23.00 -15.63 -2.72
N LEU A 187 22.01 -16.33 -2.14
CA LEU A 187 20.58 -16.03 -2.29
C LEU A 187 20.02 -15.27 -1.07
N ARG A 188 20.85 -15.03 -0.06
CA ARG A 188 20.55 -14.33 1.20
C ARG A 188 21.74 -13.45 1.56
N PRO A 189 22.02 -12.39 0.78
CA PRO A 189 23.30 -11.68 0.86
C PRO A 189 23.62 -11.06 2.23
N PHE A 190 22.65 -11.00 3.15
CA PHE A 190 22.80 -10.49 4.51
C PHE A 190 21.97 -11.34 5.49
N ASP A 191 22.41 -12.57 5.74
CA ASP A 191 21.68 -13.54 6.58
C ASP A 191 21.40 -13.00 8.00
N GLN A 192 20.11 -12.82 8.30
CA GLN A 192 19.63 -12.67 9.67
C GLN A 192 19.30 -14.05 10.25
N ASN A 193 20.34 -14.84 10.54
CA ASN A 193 20.32 -16.05 11.35
C ASN A 193 19.11 -16.98 11.09
N GLY A 194 19.01 -17.53 9.89
CA GLY A 194 18.01 -18.56 9.58
C GLY A 194 16.57 -18.01 9.51
N SER A 195 16.40 -16.78 9.02
CA SER A 195 15.09 -16.24 8.62
C SER A 195 14.93 -16.31 7.10
N LEU A 196 13.71 -16.54 6.63
CA LEU A 196 13.40 -16.43 5.21
C LEU A 196 13.37 -14.96 4.82
N THR A 197 14.43 -14.52 4.15
CA THR A 197 14.47 -13.27 3.40
C THR A 197 14.19 -13.57 1.94
N THR A 198 13.33 -12.77 1.32
CA THR A 198 13.23 -12.71 -0.15
C THR A 198 14.41 -11.86 -0.67
N PHE A 199 14.23 -11.04 -1.69
CA PHE A 199 15.25 -10.04 -2.08
C PHE A 199 15.41 -8.85 -1.10
N PHE A 200 14.85 -8.92 0.11
CA PHE A 200 14.98 -7.83 1.08
C PHE A 200 16.01 -8.19 2.15
N LEU A 201 16.85 -7.22 2.50
CA LEU A 201 17.89 -7.35 3.52
C LEU A 201 17.33 -7.54 4.94
N ASN A 202 16.11 -7.04 5.17
CA ASN A 202 15.45 -7.10 6.47
C ASN A 202 14.28 -8.10 6.43
N LYS A 203 14.30 -9.07 7.36
CA LYS A 203 13.25 -10.08 7.56
C LYS A 203 11.86 -9.48 7.76
N ASN A 204 11.77 -8.33 8.41
CA ASN A 204 10.52 -7.63 8.69
C ASN A 204 9.93 -7.03 7.40
N THR A 205 10.78 -6.49 6.52
CA THR A 205 10.35 -6.02 5.19
C THR A 205 9.86 -7.19 4.33
N SER A 206 10.56 -8.33 4.35
CA SER A 206 10.08 -9.56 3.69
C SER A 206 8.73 -10.03 4.22
N ALA A 207 8.52 -10.00 5.54
CA ALA A 207 7.27 -10.41 6.16
C ALA A 207 6.09 -9.52 5.75
N ILE A 208 6.27 -8.20 5.76
CA ILE A 208 5.24 -7.26 5.34
C ILE A 208 5.00 -7.31 3.84
N TYR A 209 6.02 -7.61 3.02
CA TYR A 209 5.84 -7.85 1.59
C TYR A 209 4.97 -9.08 1.32
N LEU A 210 5.30 -10.23 1.90
CA LEU A 210 4.51 -11.46 1.78
C LEU A 210 3.10 -11.28 2.37
N GLY A 211 2.99 -10.58 3.51
CA GLY A 211 1.72 -10.22 4.12
C GLY A 211 0.86 -9.33 3.22
N SER A 212 1.46 -8.36 2.54
CA SER A 212 0.79 -7.52 1.56
C SER A 212 0.24 -8.35 0.39
N ALA A 213 1.02 -9.30 -0.13
CA ALA A 213 0.57 -10.22 -1.18
C ALA A 213 -0.61 -11.09 -0.71
N ALA A 214 -0.55 -11.63 0.50
CA ALA A 214 -1.66 -12.39 1.10
C ALA A 214 -2.94 -11.53 1.22
N LEU A 215 -2.80 -10.28 1.68
CA LEU A 215 -3.93 -9.35 1.83
C LEU A 215 -4.50 -8.88 0.48
N ILE A 216 -3.68 -8.76 -0.56
CA ILE A 216 -4.15 -8.53 -1.93
C ILE A 216 -5.01 -9.70 -2.41
N VAL A 217 -4.56 -10.95 -2.21
CA VAL A 217 -5.34 -12.14 -2.55
C VAL A 217 -6.66 -12.16 -1.79
N LEU A 218 -6.62 -11.91 -0.47
CA LEU A 218 -7.83 -11.80 0.34
C LEU A 218 -8.77 -10.73 -0.22
N ALA A 219 -8.26 -9.54 -0.55
CA ALA A 219 -9.07 -8.46 -1.07
C ALA A 219 -9.75 -8.82 -2.41
N LEU A 220 -9.08 -9.59 -3.28
CA LEU A 220 -9.64 -10.07 -4.54
C LEU A 220 -10.70 -11.17 -4.37
N LEU A 221 -10.56 -12.04 -3.36
CA LEU A 221 -11.46 -13.17 -3.11
C LEU A 221 -12.63 -12.83 -2.18
N LEU A 222 -12.48 -11.83 -1.30
CA LEU A 222 -13.46 -11.53 -0.26
C LEU A 222 -14.81 -11.02 -0.83
N PRO A 223 -14.87 -10.04 -1.75
CA PRO A 223 -16.15 -9.59 -2.30
C PRO A 223 -17.01 -10.69 -2.93
N PRO A 224 -16.51 -11.55 -3.84
CA PRO A 224 -17.33 -12.62 -4.40
C PRO A 224 -17.69 -13.68 -3.35
N ALA A 225 -16.82 -13.96 -2.37
CA ALA A 225 -17.15 -14.86 -1.26
C ALA A 225 -18.30 -14.34 -0.40
N LEU A 226 -18.32 -13.04 -0.09
CA LEU A 226 -19.40 -12.41 0.66
C LEU A 226 -20.74 -12.46 -0.09
N VAL A 227 -20.72 -12.36 -1.42
CA VAL A 227 -21.93 -12.52 -2.25
C VAL A 227 -22.44 -13.96 -2.15
N ALA A 228 -21.56 -14.96 -2.30
CA ALA A 228 -21.95 -16.37 -2.16
C ALA A 228 -22.55 -16.68 -0.78
N VAL A 229 -21.93 -16.19 0.31
CA VAL A 229 -22.45 -16.37 1.68
C VAL A 229 -23.83 -15.71 1.85
N ARG A 230 -24.03 -14.50 1.34
CA ARG A 230 -25.33 -13.81 1.43
C ARG A 230 -26.44 -14.49 0.63
N GLU A 231 -26.07 -15.17 -0.45
CA GLU A 231 -26.99 -15.92 -1.31
C GLU A 231 -27.14 -17.40 -0.87
N ASN A 232 -26.58 -17.79 0.28
CA ASN A 232 -26.55 -19.19 0.76
C ASN A 232 -26.02 -20.19 -0.29
N LYS A 233 -25.08 -19.74 -1.14
CA LYS A 233 -24.42 -20.59 -2.13
C LYS A 233 -23.16 -21.22 -1.53
N PRO A 234 -22.83 -22.47 -1.89
CA PRO A 234 -21.61 -23.10 -1.41
C PRO A 234 -20.38 -22.33 -1.92
N LEU A 235 -19.39 -22.13 -1.03
CA LEU A 235 -18.15 -21.44 -1.37
C LEU A 235 -17.34 -22.17 -2.46
N SER A 236 -17.52 -23.49 -2.60
CA SER A 236 -16.94 -24.27 -3.70
C SER A 236 -17.37 -23.74 -5.08
N GLY A 237 -18.56 -23.13 -5.18
CA GLY A 237 -19.05 -22.45 -6.38
C GLY A 237 -18.22 -21.22 -6.80
N LEU A 238 -17.34 -20.71 -5.93
CA LEU A 238 -16.38 -19.66 -6.30
C LEU A 238 -15.25 -20.19 -7.19
N PHE A 239 -14.99 -21.48 -7.15
CA PHE A 239 -13.87 -22.10 -7.86
C PHE A 239 -14.34 -22.82 -9.13
N THR A 240 -15.65 -22.94 -9.32
CA THR A 240 -16.29 -23.49 -10.51
C THR A 240 -16.84 -22.37 -11.41
N GLY A 241 -16.90 -22.61 -12.72
CA GLY A 241 -17.44 -21.66 -13.71
C GLY A 241 -16.52 -20.51 -14.12
N GLU A 242 -17.12 -19.43 -14.65
CA GLU A 242 -16.39 -18.30 -15.23
C GLU A 242 -15.50 -17.61 -14.17
N GLY A 243 -14.21 -17.48 -14.47
CA GLY A 243 -13.23 -16.94 -13.53
C GLY A 243 -12.89 -17.84 -12.34
N GLY A 244 -13.43 -19.07 -12.25
CA GLY A 244 -13.12 -20.06 -11.20
C GLY A 244 -11.63 -20.40 -11.17
N ARG A 245 -11.06 -20.81 -12.33
CA ARG A 245 -9.61 -21.08 -12.49
C ARG A 245 -8.73 -19.93 -11.97
N ARG A 246 -9.11 -18.68 -12.28
CA ARG A 246 -8.36 -17.50 -11.84
C ARG A 246 -8.40 -17.33 -10.32
N ARG A 247 -9.54 -17.60 -9.69
CA ARG A 247 -9.71 -17.55 -8.23
C ARG A 247 -8.97 -18.68 -7.55
N THR A 248 -8.93 -19.87 -8.14
CA THR A 248 -8.15 -21.02 -7.66
C THR A 248 -6.66 -20.70 -7.65
N ILE A 249 -6.11 -20.18 -8.77
CA ILE A 249 -4.70 -19.77 -8.83
C ILE A 249 -4.39 -18.71 -7.77
N ALA A 250 -5.25 -17.70 -7.62
CA ALA A 250 -5.07 -16.67 -6.60
C ALA A 250 -5.10 -17.27 -5.18
N ALA A 251 -6.00 -18.21 -4.89
CA ALA A 251 -6.09 -18.87 -3.59
C ALA A 251 -4.83 -19.70 -3.27
N PHE A 252 -4.34 -20.48 -4.23
CA PHE A 252 -3.07 -21.22 -4.06
C PHE A 252 -1.89 -20.28 -3.87
N ALA A 253 -1.81 -19.18 -4.65
CA ALA A 253 -0.78 -18.17 -4.47
C ALA A 253 -0.84 -17.52 -3.06
N GLY A 254 -2.04 -17.18 -2.59
CA GLY A 254 -2.26 -16.63 -1.25
C GLY A 254 -1.87 -17.61 -0.15
N LEU A 255 -2.25 -18.88 -0.29
CA LEU A 255 -1.87 -19.93 0.65
C LEU A 255 -0.34 -20.12 0.68
N PHE A 256 0.29 -20.15 -0.48
CA PHE A 256 1.74 -20.28 -0.60
C PHE A 256 2.47 -19.17 0.15
N VAL A 257 2.14 -17.89 -0.12
CA VAL A 257 2.80 -16.76 0.58
C VAL A 257 2.48 -16.74 2.09
N LEU A 258 1.28 -17.17 2.49
CA LEU A 258 0.93 -17.28 3.92
C LEU A 258 1.73 -18.35 4.65
N VAL A 259 2.05 -19.47 3.99
CA VAL A 259 2.90 -20.54 4.56
C VAL A 259 4.35 -20.07 4.71
N LEU A 260 4.85 -19.24 3.80
CA LEU A 260 6.20 -18.67 3.90
C LEU A 260 6.33 -17.63 5.00
N LEU A 261 5.24 -16.93 5.35
CA LEU A 261 5.27 -15.76 6.21
C LEU A 261 5.87 -16.06 7.62
N PRO A 262 5.51 -17.15 8.33
CA PRO A 262 6.16 -17.51 9.60
C PRO A 262 7.66 -17.80 9.49
N LEU A 263 8.14 -18.27 8.33
CA LEU A 263 9.56 -18.56 8.11
C LEU A 263 10.43 -17.29 8.11
N THR A 264 9.83 -16.11 7.93
CA THR A 264 10.53 -14.83 8.07
C THR A 264 10.94 -14.51 9.51
N LEU A 265 10.41 -15.24 10.51
CA LEU A 265 10.60 -14.98 11.94
C LEU A 265 10.17 -13.56 12.39
N SER A 266 9.45 -12.81 11.55
CA SER A 266 8.90 -11.50 11.91
C SER A 266 7.51 -11.64 12.52
N ARG A 267 7.44 -11.58 13.85
CA ARG A 267 6.18 -11.70 14.59
C ARG A 267 5.22 -10.57 14.30
N ALA A 268 5.72 -9.34 14.26
CA ALA A 268 4.91 -8.18 13.94
C ALA A 268 4.29 -8.33 12.54
N GLY A 269 5.05 -8.79 11.55
CA GLY A 269 4.53 -9.07 10.20
C GLY A 269 3.42 -10.11 10.18
N VAL A 270 3.59 -11.24 10.90
CA VAL A 270 2.57 -12.29 11.04
C VAL A 270 1.30 -11.75 11.71
N VAL A 271 1.45 -11.13 12.89
CA VAL A 271 0.34 -10.60 13.70
C VAL A 271 -0.45 -9.58 12.90
N LEU A 272 0.21 -8.58 12.31
CA LEU A 272 -0.45 -7.51 11.58
C LEU A 272 -1.20 -8.02 10.36
N THR A 273 -0.61 -8.97 9.62
CA THR A 273 -1.27 -9.59 8.46
C THR A 273 -2.55 -10.33 8.87
N LEU A 274 -2.48 -11.14 9.93
CA LEU A 274 -3.63 -11.88 10.43
C LEU A 274 -4.72 -10.96 10.98
N LEU A 275 -4.35 -9.95 11.78
CA LEU A 275 -5.28 -8.96 12.32
C LEU A 275 -5.97 -8.17 11.21
N ALA A 276 -5.24 -7.75 10.18
CA ALA A 276 -5.81 -7.05 9.03
C ALA A 276 -6.77 -7.95 8.24
N ALA A 277 -6.39 -9.21 7.99
CA ALA A 277 -7.23 -10.18 7.29
C ALA A 277 -8.56 -10.42 8.02
N ILE A 278 -8.47 -10.63 9.32
CA ILE A 278 -9.61 -10.85 10.19
C ILE A 278 -10.50 -9.61 10.31
N GLY A 279 -9.89 -8.44 10.51
CA GLY A 279 -10.61 -7.17 10.55
C GLY A 279 -11.40 -6.95 9.26
N ALA A 280 -10.82 -7.28 8.10
CA ALA A 280 -11.51 -7.23 6.81
C ALA A 280 -12.73 -8.16 6.76
N ILE A 281 -12.57 -9.42 7.17
CA ILE A 281 -13.65 -10.42 7.16
C ILE A 281 -14.77 -10.00 8.12
N VAL A 282 -14.43 -9.64 9.36
CA VAL A 282 -15.40 -9.26 10.41
C VAL A 282 -16.16 -7.99 10.03
N SER A 283 -15.47 -6.95 9.57
CA SER A 283 -16.09 -5.68 9.18
C SER A 283 -17.07 -5.85 8.01
N LYS A 284 -16.76 -6.72 7.04
CA LYS A 284 -17.60 -6.94 5.85
C LYS A 284 -18.76 -7.90 6.08
N LEU A 285 -18.59 -8.91 6.92
CA LEU A 285 -19.67 -9.84 7.31
C LEU A 285 -20.67 -9.19 8.28
N ARG A 286 -20.39 -7.98 8.79
CA ARG A 286 -21.21 -7.28 9.80
C ARG A 286 -21.56 -8.22 10.96
N LEU A 287 -20.60 -9.03 11.40
CA LEU A 287 -20.73 -9.94 12.53
C LEU A 287 -20.91 -9.11 13.81
N ARG A 288 -22.14 -8.65 14.04
CA ARG A 288 -22.52 -7.75 15.15
C ARG A 288 -22.52 -8.42 16.53
N LYS A 289 -22.30 -9.74 16.61
CA LYS A 289 -22.32 -10.46 17.89
C LYS A 289 -20.91 -10.48 18.51
N ARG A 290 -20.77 -9.93 19.73
CA ARG A 290 -19.52 -9.95 20.53
C ARG A 290 -18.86 -11.34 20.53
N ALA A 291 -19.65 -12.41 20.66
CA ALA A 291 -19.17 -13.79 20.65
C ALA A 291 -18.43 -14.22 19.36
N SER A 292 -18.73 -13.62 18.19
CA SER A 292 -18.02 -13.93 16.94
C SER A 292 -16.67 -13.25 16.84
N ILE A 293 -16.50 -12.10 17.51
CA ILE A 293 -15.23 -11.37 17.58
C ILE A 293 -14.28 -12.10 18.53
N PHE A 294 -14.79 -12.60 19.68
CA PHE A 294 -14.00 -13.39 20.63
C PHE A 294 -13.48 -14.70 20.03
N LYS A 295 -14.29 -15.44 19.26
CA LYS A 295 -13.82 -16.68 18.60
C LYS A 295 -12.69 -16.43 17.60
N VAL A 296 -12.76 -15.32 16.88
CA VAL A 296 -11.75 -14.95 15.89
C VAL A 296 -10.49 -14.39 16.57
N ALA A 297 -10.64 -13.57 17.61
CA ALA A 297 -9.54 -13.12 18.45
C ALA A 297 -8.84 -14.29 19.16
N PHE A 298 -9.60 -15.28 19.63
CA PHE A 298 -9.07 -16.51 20.20
C PHE A 298 -8.33 -17.35 19.14
N GLY A 299 -8.86 -17.45 17.92
CA GLY A 299 -8.15 -18.10 16.80
C GLY A 299 -6.82 -17.41 16.46
N ILE A 300 -6.79 -16.07 16.49
CA ILE A 300 -5.54 -15.29 16.37
C ILE A 300 -4.60 -15.63 17.51
N LEU A 301 -5.07 -15.57 18.75
CA LEU A 301 -4.26 -15.83 19.94
C LEU A 301 -3.65 -17.24 19.89
N VAL A 302 -4.42 -18.25 19.51
CA VAL A 302 -3.96 -19.63 19.35
C VAL A 302 -2.93 -19.74 18.22
N LEU A 303 -3.18 -19.09 17.07
CA LEU A 303 -2.23 -19.08 15.95
C LEU A 303 -0.93 -18.34 16.32
N LEU A 304 -1.01 -17.23 17.03
CA LEU A 304 0.14 -16.51 17.57
C LEU A 304 0.90 -17.35 18.60
N SER A 305 0.19 -18.09 19.45
CA SER A 305 0.79 -19.01 20.43
C SER A 305 1.47 -20.20 19.74
N LEU A 306 0.92 -20.69 18.62
CA LEU A 306 1.52 -21.75 17.82
C LEU A 306 2.78 -21.26 17.09
N VAL A 307 2.73 -20.09 16.46
CA VAL A 307 3.91 -19.44 15.83
C VAL A 307 4.98 -19.12 16.87
N TYR A 308 4.57 -18.67 18.06
CA TYR A 308 5.46 -18.45 19.20
C TYR A 308 6.09 -19.76 19.69
N GLY A 309 5.33 -20.85 19.79
CA GLY A 309 5.82 -22.17 20.21
C GLY A 309 6.80 -22.81 19.23
N VAL A 310 6.56 -22.66 17.92
CA VAL A 310 7.42 -23.24 16.87
C VAL A 310 8.76 -22.50 16.74
N SER A 311 8.83 -21.22 17.13
CA SER A 311 10.06 -20.41 17.07
C SER A 311 10.97 -20.52 18.32
N GLY A 312 10.61 -21.38 19.28
CA GLY A 312 11.02 -21.26 20.69
C GLY A 312 12.39 -21.77 21.13
N GLY A 313 13.20 -22.44 20.30
CA GLY A 313 14.51 -22.95 20.75
C GLY A 313 15.57 -21.86 20.86
N ALA A 314 16.10 -21.46 19.71
CA ALA A 314 17.25 -20.55 19.60
C ALA A 314 16.96 -19.10 20.04
N TRP A 315 15.71 -18.65 19.98
CA TRP A 315 15.35 -17.26 20.32
C TRP A 315 15.33 -17.00 21.83
N ARG A 316 14.95 -17.98 22.66
CA ARG A 316 15.00 -17.85 24.14
C ARG A 316 16.45 -17.70 24.63
N GLU A 317 17.35 -18.47 24.02
CA GLU A 317 18.79 -18.40 24.32
C GLU A 317 19.41 -17.08 23.84
N ARG A 318 18.90 -16.52 22.73
CA ARG A 318 19.36 -15.25 22.15
C ARG A 318 18.83 -14.02 22.89
N GLN A 319 17.59 -14.03 23.38
CA GLN A 319 17.08 -12.95 24.24
C GLN A 319 17.87 -12.84 25.55
N ALA A 320 18.24 -13.99 26.12
CA ALA A 320 19.10 -14.05 27.30
C ALA A 320 20.54 -13.56 27.02
N LYS A 321 21.04 -13.69 25.78
CA LYS A 321 22.40 -13.29 25.38
C LYS A 321 22.52 -11.86 24.86
N LEU A 322 21.48 -11.27 24.28
CA LEU A 322 21.58 -10.00 23.56
C LEU A 322 20.82 -8.83 24.19
N GLY A 323 19.76 -9.00 24.98
CA GLY A 323 19.00 -7.85 25.53
C GLY A 323 18.39 -6.87 24.49
N PHE A 324 18.58 -7.11 23.19
CA PHE A 324 18.69 -6.05 22.18
C PHE A 324 17.46 -5.81 21.26
N ASP A 325 16.31 -6.45 21.46
CA ASP A 325 15.25 -6.35 20.41
C ASP A 325 14.08 -5.41 20.76
N ILE A 326 13.80 -5.15 22.04
CA ILE A 326 12.68 -4.28 22.47
C ILE A 326 13.17 -3.13 23.36
N LEU A 327 14.06 -3.42 24.33
CA LEU A 327 14.56 -2.41 25.26
C LEU A 327 15.43 -1.36 24.53
N GLY A 328 16.44 -1.79 23.76
CA GLY A 328 17.28 -0.85 23.01
C GLY A 328 16.55 -0.02 21.94
N ARG A 329 15.37 -0.45 21.44
CA ARG A 329 14.56 0.41 20.54
C ARG A 329 13.83 1.50 21.32
N TYR A 330 13.33 1.18 22.51
CA TYR A 330 12.66 2.14 23.37
C TYR A 330 13.62 3.24 23.80
N ASP A 331 14.83 2.87 24.22
CA ASP A 331 15.87 3.84 24.62
C ASP A 331 16.26 4.75 23.43
N ALA A 332 16.41 4.17 22.23
CA ALA A 332 16.64 4.96 21.02
C ALA A 332 15.48 5.91 20.69
N TYR A 333 14.23 5.53 20.96
CA TYR A 333 13.07 6.39 20.77
C TYR A 333 13.07 7.55 21.75
N GLU A 334 13.41 7.32 23.01
CA GLU A 334 13.54 8.36 24.01
C GLU A 334 14.63 9.38 23.62
N MET A 335 15.80 8.90 23.18
CA MET A 335 16.88 9.75 22.68
C MET A 335 16.45 10.58 21.46
N MET A 336 15.75 9.98 20.49
CA MET A 336 15.22 10.72 19.35
C MET A 336 14.20 11.78 19.76
N ILE A 337 13.31 11.47 20.72
CA ILE A 337 12.30 12.42 21.22
C ILE A 337 12.98 13.60 21.93
N GLY A 338 14.01 13.34 22.75
CA GLY A 338 14.83 14.38 23.36
C GLY A 338 15.47 15.28 22.32
N ALA A 339 16.15 14.70 21.32
CA ALA A 339 16.77 15.46 20.24
C ALA A 339 15.75 16.28 19.41
N ILE A 340 14.54 15.74 19.18
CA ILE A 340 13.46 16.49 18.50
C ILE A 340 13.07 17.75 19.30
N ALA A 341 13.08 17.69 20.63
CA ALA A 341 12.78 18.85 21.48
C ALA A 341 13.83 19.95 21.34
N ASP A 342 15.10 19.60 21.09
CA ASP A 342 16.19 20.55 20.88
C ASP A 342 16.11 21.26 19.52
N ARG A 343 15.64 20.56 18.47
CA ARG A 343 15.54 21.11 17.09
C ARG A 343 14.18 20.82 16.42
N PRO A 344 13.07 21.36 16.95
CA PRO A 344 11.73 20.95 16.54
C PRO A 344 11.34 21.42 15.12
N LEU A 345 11.95 22.48 14.59
CA LEU A 345 11.51 23.10 13.35
C LEU A 345 12.04 22.43 12.08
N ILE A 346 13.35 22.19 12.04
CA ILE A 346 14.05 21.70 10.84
C ILE A 346 14.89 20.47 11.11
N GLY A 347 14.89 19.93 12.33
CA GLY A 347 15.62 18.69 12.67
C GLY A 347 17.14 18.78 12.50
N TYR A 348 17.77 17.62 12.33
CA TYR A 348 19.24 17.47 12.25
C TYR A 348 19.79 17.31 10.83
N GLY A 349 18.93 17.15 9.82
CA GLY A 349 19.35 16.88 8.44
C GLY A 349 18.59 15.70 7.87
N LEU A 350 17.95 15.90 6.71
CA LEU A 350 17.30 14.83 5.97
C LEU A 350 18.33 13.82 5.44
N GLY A 351 18.09 12.54 5.68
CA GLY A 351 18.96 11.45 5.24
C GLY A 351 20.30 11.37 5.97
N SER A 352 20.41 11.95 7.16
CA SER A 352 21.64 11.94 7.95
C SER A 352 21.48 11.26 9.31
N PHE A 353 20.46 10.41 9.48
CA PHE A 353 20.22 9.70 10.73
C PHE A 353 21.46 8.95 11.23
N ALA A 354 22.11 8.16 10.37
CA ALA A 354 23.29 7.37 10.72
C ALA A 354 24.47 8.23 11.21
N GLU A 355 24.63 9.44 10.66
CA GLU A 355 25.69 10.38 11.03
C GLU A 355 25.31 11.26 12.24
N SER A 356 24.01 11.53 12.43
CA SER A 356 23.53 12.48 13.44
C SER A 356 23.16 11.79 14.74
N PHE A 357 22.55 10.61 14.69
CA PHE A 357 22.05 9.92 15.88
C PHE A 357 23.14 9.51 16.89
N PRO A 358 24.36 9.06 16.48
CA PRO A 358 25.37 8.58 17.42
C PRO A 358 25.75 9.56 18.54
N GLN A 359 25.62 10.88 18.33
CA GLN A 359 25.94 11.88 19.34
C GLN A 359 24.97 11.87 20.55
N PHE A 360 23.77 11.31 20.39
CA PHE A 360 22.75 11.22 21.44
C PHE A 360 22.83 9.91 22.23
N ARG A 361 23.75 9.03 21.88
CA ARG A 361 23.87 7.70 22.47
C ARG A 361 24.33 7.80 23.92
N THR A 362 23.52 7.26 24.85
CA THR A 362 23.90 7.06 26.25
C THR A 362 24.41 5.63 26.48
N GLU A 363 24.98 5.38 27.67
CA GLU A 363 25.43 4.05 28.08
C GLU A 363 24.27 3.02 28.08
N ASP A 364 23.03 3.48 28.26
CA ASP A 364 21.82 2.64 28.30
C ASP A 364 21.58 1.90 26.98
N LEU A 365 21.95 2.49 25.83
CA LEU A 365 21.80 1.86 24.51
C LEU A 365 22.86 0.77 24.25
N GLY A 366 23.81 0.58 25.17
CA GLY A 366 24.99 -0.27 25.00
C GLY A 366 25.93 0.25 23.89
N THR A 367 27.11 -0.34 23.74
CA THR A 367 28.14 0.13 22.77
C THR A 367 28.30 -0.76 21.52
N LEU A 368 27.67 -1.94 21.49
CA LEU A 368 27.97 -2.99 20.50
C LEU A 368 27.14 -2.93 19.21
N ALA A 369 26.01 -2.21 19.18
CA ALA A 369 25.11 -2.18 18.00
C ALA A 369 25.21 -0.84 17.26
N VAL A 370 25.37 -0.85 15.94
CA VAL A 370 25.30 0.36 15.11
C VAL A 370 23.83 0.68 14.83
N PHE A 371 23.39 1.90 15.21
CA PHE A 371 22.06 2.43 14.87
C PHE A 371 22.19 3.31 13.62
N ASP A 372 22.11 2.69 12.45
CA ASP A 372 22.15 3.35 11.15
C ASP A 372 20.75 3.75 10.63
N ILE A 373 19.70 3.32 11.34
CA ILE A 373 18.30 3.59 11.03
C ILE A 373 17.46 3.70 12.31
N GLY A 374 16.46 4.58 12.33
CA GLY A 374 15.72 4.91 13.56
C GLY A 374 14.75 3.83 14.01
N HIS A 375 14.54 2.77 13.23
CA HIS A 375 13.52 1.74 13.50
C HIS A 375 12.12 2.30 13.80
N SER A 376 11.82 3.51 13.34
CA SER A 376 10.49 4.11 13.32
C SER A 376 10.53 5.23 12.29
N THR A 377 10.00 4.95 11.10
CA THR A 377 10.00 5.93 10.01
C THR A 377 9.34 7.28 10.36
N PRO A 378 8.21 7.36 11.10
CA PRO A 378 7.65 8.66 11.48
C PRO A 378 8.54 9.40 12.47
N LEU A 379 9.17 8.70 13.42
CA LEU A 379 10.04 9.33 14.41
C LEU A 379 11.34 9.82 13.77
N GLU A 380 11.95 9.01 12.91
CA GLU A 380 13.13 9.37 12.13
C GLU A 380 12.87 10.58 11.21
N LEU A 381 11.73 10.61 10.50
CA LEU A 381 11.35 11.77 9.70
C LEU A 381 11.23 13.05 10.55
N THR A 382 10.70 12.93 11.77
CA THR A 382 10.54 14.06 12.69
C THR A 382 11.89 14.52 13.23
N PHE A 383 12.79 13.58 13.57
CA PHE A 383 14.15 13.85 14.00
C PHE A 383 14.97 14.54 12.90
N GLU A 384 14.92 14.02 11.67
CA GLU A 384 15.71 14.52 10.56
C GLU A 384 15.19 15.83 9.98
N GLY A 385 13.87 15.94 9.79
CA GLY A 385 13.25 17.04 9.05
C GLY A 385 12.40 18.00 9.89
N GLY A 386 12.25 17.74 11.19
CA GLY A 386 11.45 18.54 12.10
C GLY A 386 9.95 18.23 12.09
N ILE A 387 9.27 18.73 13.12
CA ILE A 387 7.82 18.56 13.36
C ILE A 387 6.97 19.13 12.21
N PRO A 388 7.24 20.34 11.67
CA PRO A 388 6.41 20.89 10.58
C PRO A 388 6.36 20.00 9.35
N LEU A 389 7.51 19.46 8.90
CA LEU A 389 7.56 18.55 7.76
C LEU A 389 6.83 17.25 8.06
N ALA A 390 7.09 16.66 9.23
CA ALA A 390 6.43 15.43 9.65
C ALA A 390 4.91 15.59 9.67
N LEU A 391 4.38 16.70 10.20
CA LEU A 391 2.95 17.00 10.23
C LEU A 391 2.34 17.13 8.83
N VAL A 392 3.03 17.76 7.88
CA VAL A 392 2.58 17.86 6.48
C VAL A 392 2.46 16.47 5.85
N VAL A 393 3.47 15.61 6.06
CA VAL A 393 3.46 14.22 5.58
C VAL A 393 2.35 13.40 6.24
N PHE A 394 2.20 13.49 7.57
CA PHE A 394 1.16 12.76 8.31
C PHE A 394 -0.24 13.20 7.90
N ALA A 395 -0.47 14.50 7.72
CA ALA A 395 -1.74 15.03 7.24
C ALA A 395 -2.08 14.48 5.84
N PHE A 396 -1.10 14.42 4.93
CA PHE A 396 -1.31 13.86 3.61
C PHE A 396 -1.63 12.35 3.63
N VAL A 397 -0.89 11.59 4.45
CA VAL A 397 -1.15 10.15 4.64
C VAL A 397 -2.54 9.91 5.24
N ALA A 398 -2.92 10.68 6.27
CA ALA A 398 -4.23 10.61 6.90
C ALA A 398 -5.36 10.96 5.91
N LEU A 399 -5.16 11.98 5.07
CA LEU A 399 -6.09 12.34 3.99
C LEU A 399 -6.27 11.18 3.00
N CYS A 400 -5.19 10.54 2.56
CA CYS A 400 -5.25 9.39 1.67
C CYS A 400 -6.04 8.23 2.29
N GLY A 401 -5.77 7.90 3.56
CA GLY A 401 -6.51 6.90 4.32
C GLY A 401 -8.00 7.23 4.42
N PHE A 402 -8.34 8.46 4.80
CA PHE A 402 -9.72 8.93 4.89
C PHE A 402 -10.47 8.83 3.56
N LEU A 403 -9.83 9.23 2.46
CA LEU A 403 -10.42 9.15 1.12
C LEU A 403 -10.66 7.71 0.68
N MET A 404 -9.73 6.79 0.99
CA MET A 404 -9.91 5.36 0.72
C MET A 404 -11.04 4.75 1.57
N VAL A 405 -11.16 5.10 2.85
CA VAL A 405 -12.27 4.66 3.70
C VAL A 405 -13.60 5.17 3.14
N ARG A 406 -13.67 6.44 2.77
CA ARG A 406 -14.86 7.03 2.11
C ARG A 406 -15.18 6.32 0.80
N GLY A 407 -14.16 5.97 0.01
CA GLY A 407 -14.27 5.15 -1.20
C GLY A 407 -14.86 3.77 -0.92
N ALA A 408 -14.34 3.07 0.09
CA ALA A 408 -14.80 1.74 0.49
C ALA A 408 -16.25 1.75 1.01
N ILE A 409 -16.69 2.84 1.65
CA ILE A 409 -18.09 3.01 2.06
C ILE A 409 -19.00 3.16 0.82
N ARG A 410 -18.55 3.92 -0.19
CA ARG A 410 -19.30 4.16 -1.44
C ARG A 410 -19.29 2.99 -2.41
N ARG A 411 -18.24 2.19 -2.38
CA ARG A 411 -18.00 1.04 -3.28
C ARG A 411 -17.58 -0.18 -2.44
N PRO A 412 -18.48 -0.72 -1.60
CA PRO A 412 -18.15 -1.76 -0.63
C PRO A 412 -17.73 -3.08 -1.26
N SER A 413 -17.99 -3.31 -2.55
CA SER A 413 -17.58 -4.52 -3.26
C SER A 413 -16.31 -4.34 -4.10
N ASP A 414 -15.67 -3.16 -4.08
CA ASP A 414 -14.47 -2.88 -4.88
C ASP A 414 -13.22 -3.50 -4.21
N PRO A 415 -12.61 -4.56 -4.79
CA PRO A 415 -11.51 -5.27 -4.14
C PRO A 415 -10.22 -4.46 -4.13
N TYR A 416 -10.07 -3.46 -5.01
CA TYR A 416 -8.83 -2.70 -5.16
C TYR A 416 -8.72 -1.60 -4.11
N ILE A 417 -9.86 -1.00 -3.72
CA ILE A 417 -9.91 -0.11 -2.55
C ILE A 417 -9.62 -0.91 -1.28
N LEU A 418 -10.17 -2.13 -1.15
CA LEU A 418 -9.90 -3.00 -0.01
C LEU A 418 -8.42 -3.38 0.06
N ALA A 419 -7.79 -3.76 -1.06
CA ALA A 419 -6.36 -4.04 -1.11
C ALA A 419 -5.53 -2.82 -0.66
N GLY A 420 -5.84 -1.63 -1.17
CA GLY A 420 -5.21 -0.37 -0.78
C GLY A 420 -5.33 -0.08 0.72
N LEU A 421 -6.51 -0.30 1.32
CA LEU A 421 -6.72 -0.13 2.76
C LEU A 421 -5.94 -1.14 3.60
N LEU A 422 -5.91 -2.41 3.19
CA LEU A 422 -5.24 -3.47 3.95
C LEU A 422 -3.71 -3.32 3.90
N VAL A 423 -3.15 -3.16 2.70
CA VAL A 423 -1.71 -2.93 2.51
C VAL A 423 -1.29 -1.59 3.13
N GLY A 424 -2.09 -0.55 2.93
CA GLY A 424 -1.92 0.76 3.58
C GLY A 424 -1.80 0.65 5.10
N MET A 425 -2.77 -0.03 5.73
CA MET A 425 -2.80 -0.19 7.18
C MET A 425 -1.58 -0.95 7.71
N ILE A 426 -1.26 -2.13 7.16
CA ILE A 426 -0.13 -2.91 7.68
C ILE A 426 1.21 -2.21 7.45
N GLY A 427 1.38 -1.49 6.34
CA GLY A 427 2.59 -0.73 6.06
C GLY A 427 2.77 0.43 7.06
N LEU A 428 1.73 1.23 7.30
CA LEU A 428 1.79 2.34 8.25
C LEU A 428 2.03 1.88 9.69
N VAL A 429 1.31 0.85 10.13
CA VAL A 429 1.47 0.33 11.49
C VAL A 429 2.87 -0.26 11.67
N HIS A 430 3.34 -1.08 10.73
CA HIS A 430 4.65 -1.71 10.88
C HIS A 430 5.79 -0.68 10.76
N THR A 431 5.68 0.34 9.91
CA THR A 431 6.71 1.39 9.78
C THR A 431 6.78 2.34 10.98
N SER A 432 5.82 2.25 11.92
CA SER A 432 5.87 2.99 13.18
C SER A 432 6.81 2.36 14.20
N PHE A 433 7.15 1.07 14.03
CA PHE A 433 8.00 0.28 14.93
C PHE A 433 9.22 -0.34 14.23
N ASP A 434 9.34 -0.11 12.92
CA ASP A 434 10.45 -0.52 12.08
C ASP A 434 10.48 0.33 10.79
N PHE A 435 11.25 -0.05 9.78
CA PHE A 435 11.46 0.79 8.59
C PHE A 435 11.09 0.17 7.21
N PRO A 436 10.09 -0.72 7.05
CA PRO A 436 9.78 -1.31 5.75
C PRO A 436 9.47 -0.27 4.66
N LEU A 437 8.87 0.87 4.98
CA LEU A 437 8.58 1.92 3.99
C LEU A 437 9.79 2.80 3.63
N GLN A 438 10.90 2.71 4.36
CA GLN A 438 12.16 3.32 3.92
C GLN A 438 12.89 2.45 2.89
N ILE A 439 12.54 1.17 2.77
CA ILE A 439 13.12 0.25 1.78
C ILE A 439 12.46 0.49 0.42
N PRO A 440 13.18 1.06 -0.59
CA PRO A 440 12.56 1.53 -1.83
C PRO A 440 11.83 0.44 -2.61
N GLY A 441 12.36 -0.78 -2.61
CA GLY A 441 11.74 -1.92 -3.28
C GLY A 441 10.34 -2.22 -2.74
N PHE A 442 10.15 -2.16 -1.42
CA PHE A 442 8.82 -2.36 -0.82
C PHE A 442 7.96 -1.10 -0.90
N LEU A 443 8.54 0.09 -0.73
CA LEU A 443 7.85 1.38 -0.87
C LEU A 443 7.13 1.51 -2.21
N ILE A 444 7.79 1.11 -3.31
CA ILE A 444 7.20 1.13 -4.66
C ILE A 444 5.95 0.25 -4.73
N ILE A 445 6.00 -0.97 -4.19
CA ILE A 445 4.85 -1.89 -4.15
C ILE A 445 3.73 -1.32 -3.27
N TYR A 446 4.07 -0.86 -2.07
CA TYR A 446 3.13 -0.26 -1.12
C TYR A 446 2.36 0.91 -1.77
N LEU A 447 3.07 1.88 -2.35
CA LEU A 447 2.46 3.04 -2.98
C LEU A 447 1.68 2.69 -4.24
N SER A 448 2.09 1.63 -4.95
CA SER A 448 1.34 1.11 -6.09
C SER A 448 -0.04 0.60 -5.67
N VAL A 449 -0.11 -0.20 -4.61
CA VAL A 449 -1.38 -0.76 -4.13
C VAL A 449 -2.26 0.32 -3.51
N VAL A 450 -1.69 1.20 -2.67
CA VAL A 450 -2.37 2.34 -2.05
C VAL A 450 -2.89 3.31 -3.11
N GLY A 451 -2.06 3.68 -4.08
CA GLY A 451 -2.44 4.59 -5.17
C GLY A 451 -3.54 4.03 -6.06
N LEU A 452 -3.51 2.74 -6.40
CA LEU A 452 -4.61 2.08 -7.13
C LEU A 452 -5.91 2.15 -6.33
N GLY A 453 -5.88 1.87 -5.03
CA GLY A 453 -7.03 1.97 -4.13
C GLY A 453 -7.58 3.39 -4.01
N LEU A 454 -6.69 4.38 -3.94
CA LEU A 454 -7.06 5.81 -3.88
C LEU A 454 -7.69 6.28 -5.21
N GLY A 455 -7.08 5.95 -6.35
CA GLY A 455 -7.63 6.25 -7.68
C GLY A 455 -9.03 5.67 -7.88
N ARG A 456 -9.27 4.45 -7.38
CA ARG A 456 -10.59 3.80 -7.39
C ARG A 456 -11.61 4.47 -6.48
N SER A 457 -11.17 5.12 -5.41
CA SER A 457 -12.04 5.77 -4.42
C SER A 457 -12.75 7.01 -4.97
N PHE A 458 -12.26 7.56 -6.10
CA PHE A 458 -12.89 8.68 -6.80
C PHE A 458 -13.91 8.27 -7.86
N LEU A 459 -14.06 6.98 -8.14
CA LEU A 459 -15.11 6.51 -9.05
C LEU A 459 -16.50 6.80 -8.47
N PRO A 460 -17.53 6.99 -9.32
CA PRO A 460 -18.91 7.16 -8.86
C PRO A 460 -19.35 6.04 -7.91
N ARG A 461 -20.37 6.32 -7.10
CA ARG A 461 -20.95 5.32 -6.18
C ARG A 461 -21.28 4.04 -6.96
N GLU A 462 -21.01 2.91 -6.32
CA GLU A 462 -21.43 1.63 -6.88
C GLU A 462 -22.96 1.62 -6.86
N GLU A 463 -23.59 1.64 -8.05
CA GLU A 463 -25.01 1.35 -8.15
C GLU A 463 -25.18 -0.09 -7.65
N ARG A 464 -25.65 -0.22 -6.41
CA ARG A 464 -26.26 -1.46 -5.98
C ARG A 464 -27.41 -1.63 -6.94
N LYS A 465 -27.29 -2.56 -7.88
CA LYS A 465 -28.42 -3.02 -8.67
C LYS A 465 -29.54 -3.30 -7.67
N LEU A 466 -30.48 -2.37 -7.55
CA LEU A 466 -31.81 -2.62 -7.02
C LEU A 466 -32.49 -3.52 -8.07
N ILE A 467 -31.96 -4.74 -8.25
CA ILE A 467 -32.74 -5.88 -8.73
C ILE A 467 -33.65 -6.21 -7.55
N ARG A 468 -34.64 -5.35 -7.34
CA ARG A 468 -35.76 -5.61 -6.47
C ARG A 468 -36.97 -4.98 -7.15
N LYS A 469 -37.59 -5.79 -8.01
CA LYS A 469 -39.05 -5.75 -8.26
C LYS A 469 -39.65 -4.48 -8.89
N ARG A 470 -38.93 -3.73 -9.73
CA ARG A 470 -39.58 -2.66 -10.54
C ARG A 470 -39.98 -3.04 -11.97
N VAL A 471 -39.59 -4.22 -12.47
CA VAL A 471 -39.98 -4.70 -13.82
C VAL A 471 -40.86 -5.95 -13.80
N LEU A 472 -40.93 -6.69 -12.68
CA LEU A 472 -41.83 -7.86 -12.53
C LEU A 472 -43.13 -7.56 -11.75
N ARG A 473 -43.50 -6.28 -11.61
CA ARG A 473 -44.82 -5.85 -11.13
C ARG A 473 -45.42 -4.82 -12.08
N ARG A 474 -45.64 -5.22 -13.32
CA ARG A 474 -46.90 -4.93 -14.01
C ARG A 474 -47.54 -6.28 -14.28
N PRO A 475 -48.48 -6.75 -13.44
CA PRO A 475 -49.54 -7.60 -13.96
C PRO A 475 -50.30 -6.76 -15.01
N GLY A 476 -50.61 -7.36 -16.15
CA GLY A 476 -51.45 -6.73 -17.16
C GLY A 476 -52.72 -6.16 -16.51
N ALA A 477 -53.07 -4.93 -16.86
CA ALA A 477 -54.41 -4.44 -16.59
C ALA A 477 -55.40 -5.33 -17.35
N PRO A 478 -56.47 -5.83 -16.72
CA PRO A 478 -57.55 -6.52 -17.43
C PRO A 478 -58.20 -5.56 -18.44
N SER A 479 -58.57 -6.09 -19.61
CA SER A 479 -59.42 -5.41 -20.58
C SER A 479 -60.76 -5.05 -19.93
N ALA A 480 -61.33 -3.91 -20.32
CA ALA A 480 -62.61 -3.38 -19.84
C ALA A 480 -63.83 -4.18 -20.33
N GLN A 481 -63.74 -5.50 -20.40
CA GLN A 481 -64.81 -6.40 -20.87
C GLN A 481 -65.43 -7.26 -19.75
N ASP A 482 -64.87 -7.25 -18.53
CA ASP A 482 -65.34 -8.14 -17.45
C ASP A 482 -66.03 -7.41 -16.27
N ALA A 483 -66.36 -6.13 -16.40
CA ALA A 483 -67.10 -5.42 -15.36
C ALA A 483 -68.19 -4.53 -15.97
N ALA A 484 -69.44 -5.01 -15.85
CA ALA A 484 -70.70 -4.35 -16.21
C ALA A 484 -71.16 -4.50 -17.66
N GLU A 485 -71.78 -5.64 -17.98
CA GLU A 485 -73.15 -5.70 -18.57
C GLU A 485 -73.57 -7.16 -18.76
N ALA A 486 -73.93 -7.81 -17.63
CA ALA A 486 -74.71 -9.03 -17.63
C ALA A 486 -76.07 -8.73 -16.97
N VAL A 487 -76.93 -8.02 -17.69
CA VAL A 487 -78.38 -8.05 -17.46
C VAL A 487 -79.07 -8.11 -18.82
N PRO A 488 -79.79 -9.19 -19.16
CA PRO A 488 -80.54 -9.28 -20.40
C PRO A 488 -81.98 -8.78 -20.18
N LYS A 489 -82.54 -8.06 -21.16
CA LYS A 489 -83.96 -8.21 -21.58
C LYS A 489 -84.34 -7.32 -22.78
N ALA A 490 -84.70 -8.02 -23.86
CA ALA A 490 -85.86 -7.82 -24.73
C ALA A 490 -86.04 -6.48 -25.51
N GLY A 491 -85.84 -6.54 -26.83
CA GLY A 491 -86.72 -5.85 -27.79
C GLY A 491 -88.01 -6.68 -28.00
N PRO A 492 -89.07 -6.18 -28.69
CA PRO A 492 -88.97 -5.64 -30.05
C PRO A 492 -89.98 -4.50 -30.39
N ALA A 493 -90.10 -4.21 -31.71
CA ALA A 493 -90.99 -3.26 -32.44
C ALA A 493 -90.33 -1.90 -32.73
N THR A 494 -90.17 -1.40 -33.96
CA THR A 494 -90.74 -1.66 -35.30
C THR A 494 -89.77 -1.12 -36.35
#